data_AF-A0A933Z8R4-F1
#
_entry.id   AF-A0A933Z8R4-F1
#
_cell.length_a   1.000
_cell.length_b   1.000
_cell.length_c   1.000
_cell.angle_alpha   90.00
_cell.angle_beta   90.00
_cell.angle_gamma   90.00
#
_symmetry.space_group_name_H-M   'P 1'
#
loop_
_entity.id
_entity.type
_entity.pdbx_description
1 polymer ?
#
loop_
_entity_poly.entity_id
_entity_poly.type
_entity_poly.pdbx_seq_one_letter_code
_entity_poly.pdbx_strand_id
1 'polypeptide(L)'
;MKYAYRRMSVLLVDSTTVAADAMEGHLEPLQFHRIWAAKTAEEAMHMLRERPADLVVTNWKLQPITGLQLLEMIRRDPKLRSLPVVVLRSPKDKHIEEKAEELGATALADLPIKPSDFLDVVEQALSPLIDEKEEEFLRQMDLARGAIRTGDLDLAEKAYRAALAVKVDEEAQVGLGKVLKKLGDWEGAEKAYVSALKANPYSLRAFLGLASVYQSCGRLEDALKVLAGAVNAAKKVKEAGSVQAVLFFYMGEIELQLKRLQQALGLFDQAVQQAPEDAQLQGRIGDSLVKEGFLAEAEGYYQRALEIDPELAHVYNHLGIAYRRQQKFDMAISLYQKALHFHPRDEHLLYNMARCFWEMEEWQQAAEILTQAMEINPKFGAAQQLLDACLQNLGFKKSAGAKADLDKKG
;
A
#
# COMPACT_ATOMS: atom_id res chain seq x y z
N MET A 1 16.64 -11.40 18.15
CA MET A 1 16.63 -11.02 16.73
C MET A 1 16.65 -9.52 16.61
N LYS A 2 17.68 -8.96 15.98
CA LYS A 2 17.83 -7.51 15.78
C LYS A 2 17.15 -7.06 14.47
N TYR A 3 16.45 -5.94 14.50
CA TYR A 3 15.72 -5.35 13.37
C TYR A 3 16.65 -4.79 12.31
N ALA A 4 17.84 -4.34 12.70
CA ALA A 4 18.88 -3.85 11.79
C ALA A 4 19.24 -4.90 10.72
N TYR A 5 19.21 -6.20 11.04
CA TYR A 5 19.54 -7.27 10.09
C TYR A 5 18.63 -7.29 8.87
N ARG A 6 17.35 -6.92 9.01
CA ARG A 6 16.39 -6.84 7.89
C ARG A 6 16.71 -5.78 6.85
N ARG A 7 17.73 -4.95 7.10
CA ARG A 7 18.26 -3.95 6.16
C ARG A 7 19.68 -4.26 5.69
N MET A 8 20.29 -5.28 6.28
CA MET A 8 21.66 -5.70 5.96
C MET A 8 21.66 -6.76 4.86
N SER A 9 22.76 -6.81 4.11
CA SER A 9 23.00 -7.79 3.05
C SER A 9 24.24 -8.62 3.34
N VAL A 10 24.16 -9.93 3.08
CA VAL A 10 25.27 -10.87 3.30
C VAL A 10 25.75 -11.44 1.96
N LEU A 11 27.06 -11.48 1.75
CA LEU A 11 27.68 -12.17 0.62
C LEU A 11 28.35 -13.46 1.10
N LEU A 12 27.81 -14.60 0.68
CA LEU A 12 28.40 -15.92 0.88
C LEU A 12 29.33 -16.24 -0.28
N VAL A 13 30.57 -16.63 0.01
CA VAL A 13 31.58 -16.97 -1.00
C VAL A 13 32.10 -18.38 -0.74
N ASP A 14 31.57 -19.33 -1.51
CA ASP A 14 31.95 -20.74 -1.43
C ASP A 14 31.95 -21.36 -2.83
N SER A 15 32.96 -22.18 -3.14
CA SER A 15 33.10 -22.84 -4.44
C SER A 15 32.08 -23.97 -4.64
N THR A 16 31.42 -24.42 -3.57
CA THR A 16 30.39 -25.46 -3.58
C THR A 16 29.01 -24.86 -3.35
N THR A 17 28.10 -25.08 -4.32
CA THR A 17 26.71 -24.62 -4.21
C THR A 17 26.00 -25.20 -3.00
N VAL A 18 26.28 -26.46 -2.65
CA VAL A 18 25.65 -27.17 -1.52
C VAL A 18 25.99 -26.53 -0.17
N ALA A 19 27.21 -26.03 0.03
CA ALA A 19 27.58 -25.37 1.29
C ALA A 19 26.98 -23.96 1.37
N ALA A 20 26.94 -23.23 0.25
CA ALA A 20 26.29 -21.92 0.16
C ALA A 20 24.79 -22.00 0.49
N ASP A 21 24.08 -22.97 -0.10
CA ASP A 21 22.64 -23.18 0.12
C ASP A 21 22.36 -23.56 1.60
N ALA A 22 23.21 -24.40 2.20
CA ALA A 22 23.10 -24.77 3.61
C ALA A 22 23.32 -23.56 4.54
N MET A 23 24.31 -22.71 4.25
CA MET A 23 24.57 -21.49 5.01
C MET A 23 23.45 -20.48 4.87
N GLU A 24 22.89 -20.32 3.66
CA GLU A 24 21.73 -19.46 3.44
C GLU A 24 20.54 -19.90 4.31
N GLY A 25 20.25 -21.21 4.34
CA GLY A 25 19.22 -21.78 5.21
C GLY A 25 19.49 -21.53 6.70
N HIS A 26 20.74 -21.57 7.14
CA HIS A 26 21.10 -21.26 8.54
C HIS A 26 20.91 -19.78 8.90
N LEU A 27 20.97 -18.84 7.93
CA LEU A 27 20.75 -17.41 8.15
C LEU A 27 19.29 -16.99 8.09
N GLU A 28 18.39 -17.86 7.64
CA GLU A 28 16.94 -17.60 7.56
C GLU A 28 16.36 -16.97 8.86
N PRO A 29 16.73 -17.42 10.08
CA PRO A 29 16.23 -16.84 11.32
C PRO A 29 16.60 -15.36 11.54
N LEU A 30 17.65 -14.85 10.88
CA LEU A 30 18.07 -13.44 10.97
C LEU A 30 17.35 -12.53 9.97
N GLN A 31 16.67 -13.12 8.96
CA GLN A 31 15.86 -12.41 7.96
C GLN A 31 16.60 -11.22 7.33
N PHE A 32 17.82 -11.44 6.84
CA PHE A 32 18.56 -10.42 6.10
C PHE A 32 17.76 -9.87 4.92
N HIS A 33 17.98 -8.61 4.55
CA HIS A 33 17.32 -8.01 3.39
C HIS A 33 17.62 -8.81 2.13
N ARG A 34 18.89 -9.19 1.96
CA ARG A 34 19.41 -9.94 0.83
C ARG A 34 20.54 -10.85 1.29
N ILE A 35 20.54 -12.06 0.77
CA ILE A 35 21.67 -12.97 0.82
C ILE A 35 22.08 -13.21 -0.63
N TRP A 36 23.37 -13.07 -0.90
CA TRP A 36 23.95 -13.30 -2.21
C TRP A 36 24.99 -14.42 -2.11
N ALA A 37 25.20 -15.12 -3.22
CA ALA A 37 26.23 -16.13 -3.32
C ALA A 37 27.18 -15.82 -4.49
N ALA A 38 28.47 -16.01 -4.26
CA ALA A 38 29.52 -16.00 -5.28
C ALA A 38 30.32 -17.31 -5.19
N LYS A 39 30.74 -17.85 -6.33
CA LYS A 39 31.49 -19.12 -6.40
C LYS A 39 33.00 -18.91 -6.31
N THR A 40 33.49 -17.74 -6.71
CA THR A 40 34.92 -17.42 -6.68
C THR A 40 35.17 -16.05 -6.05
N ALA A 41 36.42 -15.81 -5.66
CA ALA A 41 36.84 -14.52 -5.09
C ALA A 41 36.70 -13.36 -6.10
N GLU A 42 36.93 -13.61 -7.38
CA GLU A 42 36.81 -12.60 -8.44
C GLU A 42 35.35 -12.17 -8.63
N GLU A 43 34.43 -13.14 -8.65
CA GLU A 43 32.99 -12.88 -8.69
C GLU A 43 32.56 -12.08 -7.45
N ALA A 44 33.01 -12.50 -6.27
CA ALA A 44 32.72 -11.79 -5.02
C ALA A 44 33.19 -10.32 -5.07
N MET A 45 34.42 -10.07 -5.54
CA MET A 45 34.95 -8.71 -5.67
C MET A 45 34.22 -7.87 -6.72
N HIS A 46 33.77 -8.47 -7.82
CA HIS A 46 32.92 -7.79 -8.80
C HIS A 46 31.58 -7.39 -8.15
N MET A 47 30.94 -8.31 -7.43
CA MET A 47 29.67 -8.05 -6.73
C MET A 47 29.80 -6.96 -5.67
N LEU A 48 30.86 -6.97 -4.85
CA LEU A 48 31.10 -5.96 -3.81
C LEU A 48 31.32 -4.55 -4.36
N ARG A 49 31.76 -4.41 -5.62
CA ARG A 49 31.90 -3.10 -6.28
C ARG A 49 30.58 -2.56 -6.81
N GLU A 50 29.70 -3.46 -7.25
CA GLU A 50 28.39 -3.12 -7.81
C GLU A 50 27.32 -2.96 -6.73
N ARG A 51 27.46 -3.69 -5.60
CA ARG A 51 26.44 -3.82 -4.56
C ARG A 51 27.07 -3.79 -3.17
N PRO A 52 26.57 -2.96 -2.25
CA PRO A 52 27.06 -2.94 -0.88
C PRO A 52 26.64 -4.21 -0.12
N ALA A 53 27.57 -4.87 0.55
CA ALA A 53 27.30 -5.91 1.55
C ALA A 53 27.70 -5.39 2.94
N ASP A 54 27.07 -5.92 3.98
CA ASP A 54 27.37 -5.61 5.38
C ASP A 54 28.20 -6.72 6.04
N LEU A 55 28.24 -7.90 5.42
CA LEU A 55 29.03 -9.05 5.86
C LEU A 55 29.46 -9.89 4.65
N VAL A 56 30.71 -10.34 4.67
CA VAL A 56 31.21 -11.39 3.78
C VAL A 56 31.50 -12.64 4.59
N VAL A 57 30.98 -13.78 4.15
CA VAL A 57 31.35 -15.09 4.69
C VAL A 57 32.10 -15.85 3.60
N THR A 58 33.38 -16.15 3.80
CA THR A 58 34.21 -16.77 2.76
C THR A 58 34.85 -18.06 3.24
N ASN A 59 34.81 -19.10 2.41
CA ASN A 59 35.57 -20.32 2.65
C ASN A 59 37.06 -20.08 2.39
N TRP A 60 37.96 -20.44 3.30
CA TRP A 60 39.39 -20.20 3.07
C TRP A 60 39.94 -21.02 1.89
N LYS A 61 39.33 -22.18 1.59
CA LYS A 61 39.76 -23.12 0.53
C LYS A 61 39.27 -22.75 -0.88
N LEU A 62 38.76 -21.54 -1.10
CA LEU A 62 38.38 -21.08 -2.44
C LEU A 62 39.53 -21.26 -3.46
N GLN A 63 39.14 -21.46 -4.72
CA GLN A 63 40.05 -21.59 -5.86
C GLN A 63 39.50 -20.78 -7.05
N PRO A 64 40.37 -20.22 -7.92
CA PRO A 64 41.85 -20.27 -7.85
C PRO A 64 42.44 -19.33 -6.80
N ILE A 65 41.69 -18.30 -6.40
CA ILE A 65 42.05 -17.36 -5.34
C ILE A 65 41.41 -17.84 -4.04
N THR A 66 42.23 -18.00 -3.00
CA THR A 66 41.81 -18.45 -1.66
C THR A 66 40.97 -17.40 -0.94
N GLY A 67 40.16 -17.81 0.04
CA GLY A 67 39.36 -16.88 0.85
C GLY A 67 40.22 -15.89 1.64
N LEU A 68 41.44 -16.27 2.02
CA LEU A 68 42.40 -15.35 2.65
C LEU A 68 42.92 -14.29 1.66
N GLN A 69 43.15 -14.66 0.41
CA GLN A 69 43.52 -13.69 -0.63
C GLN A 69 42.35 -12.77 -0.97
N LEU A 70 41.11 -13.28 -0.96
CA LEU A 70 39.91 -12.43 -1.05
C LEU A 70 39.85 -11.42 0.10
N LEU A 71 40.07 -11.87 1.35
CA LEU A 71 40.15 -11.00 2.51
C LEU A 71 41.22 -9.92 2.34
N GLU A 72 42.42 -10.28 1.86
CA GLU A 72 43.49 -9.33 1.57
C GLU A 72 43.07 -8.31 0.51
N MET A 73 42.38 -8.74 -0.56
CA MET A 73 41.84 -7.85 -1.59
C MET A 73 40.80 -6.87 -1.02
N ILE A 74 39.89 -7.35 -0.16
CA ILE A 74 38.89 -6.51 0.55
C ILE A 74 39.59 -5.47 1.42
N ARG A 75 40.64 -5.86 2.16
CA ARG A 75 41.38 -4.98 3.08
C ARG A 75 42.22 -3.93 2.36
N ARG A 76 42.67 -4.22 1.13
CA ARG A 76 43.38 -3.27 0.25
C ARG A 76 42.45 -2.24 -0.40
N ASP A 77 41.16 -2.55 -0.56
CA ASP A 77 40.19 -1.63 -1.13
C ASP A 77 39.76 -0.59 -0.06
N PRO A 78 40.00 0.73 -0.26
CA PRO A 78 39.66 1.75 0.73
C PRO A 78 38.18 1.78 1.11
N LYS A 79 37.28 1.34 0.22
CA LYS A 79 35.83 1.32 0.45
C LYS A 79 35.37 0.08 1.21
N LEU A 80 36.10 -1.03 1.10
CA LEU A 80 35.70 -2.32 1.67
C LEU A 80 36.54 -2.72 2.89
N ARG A 81 37.63 -2.01 3.19
CA ARG A 81 38.57 -2.40 4.24
C ARG A 81 37.97 -2.59 5.63
N SER A 82 36.86 -1.93 5.95
CA SER A 82 36.14 -2.06 7.23
C SER A 82 35.03 -3.11 7.20
N LEU A 83 34.76 -3.74 6.06
CA LEU A 83 33.71 -4.73 5.90
C LEU A 83 33.98 -5.95 6.79
N PRO A 84 33.03 -6.36 7.64
CA PRO A 84 33.15 -7.61 8.38
C PRO A 84 33.35 -8.81 7.45
N VAL A 85 34.33 -9.65 7.78
CA VAL A 85 34.61 -10.88 7.04
C VAL A 85 34.71 -12.05 8.01
N VAL A 86 33.83 -13.03 7.85
CA VAL A 86 33.90 -14.33 8.55
C VAL A 86 34.60 -15.33 7.63
N VAL A 87 35.67 -15.95 8.12
CA VAL A 87 36.41 -16.96 7.35
C VAL A 87 36.01 -18.35 7.84
N LEU A 88 35.50 -19.18 6.93
CA LEU A 88 35.14 -20.56 7.20
C LEU A 88 36.35 -21.47 7.05
N ARG A 89 36.54 -22.41 7.99
CA ARG A 89 37.66 -23.36 8.00
C ARG A 89 37.28 -24.74 8.52
N SER A 90 38.13 -25.74 8.28
CA SER A 90 38.02 -26.99 9.05
C SER A 90 38.74 -26.82 10.39
N PRO A 91 38.26 -27.45 11.49
CA PRO A 91 38.98 -27.48 12.78
C PRO A 91 40.43 -28.02 12.70
N LYS A 92 40.75 -28.77 11.64
CA LYS A 92 42.10 -29.30 11.36
C LYS A 92 43.04 -28.23 10.78
N ASP A 93 42.51 -27.16 10.22
CA ASP A 93 43.25 -26.10 9.54
C ASP A 93 43.71 -25.01 10.54
N LYS A 94 44.27 -25.40 11.69
CA LYS A 94 44.64 -24.46 12.78
C LYS A 94 45.64 -23.38 12.34
N HIS A 95 46.49 -23.70 11.37
CA HIS A 95 47.47 -22.78 10.79
C HIS A 95 46.84 -21.57 10.07
N ILE A 96 45.53 -21.61 9.78
CA ILE A 96 44.79 -20.51 9.13
C ILE A 96 44.39 -19.43 10.14
N GLU A 97 44.32 -19.74 11.43
CA GLU A 97 43.86 -18.83 12.49
C GLU A 97 44.64 -17.52 12.51
N GLU A 98 45.94 -17.64 12.78
CA GLU A 98 46.87 -16.53 12.91
C GLU A 98 46.88 -15.67 11.64
N LYS A 99 46.93 -16.32 10.47
CA LYS A 99 46.94 -15.62 9.20
C LYS A 99 45.63 -14.88 8.90
N ALA A 100 44.48 -15.45 9.27
CA ALA A 100 43.20 -14.79 9.09
C ALA A 100 43.07 -13.57 10.01
N GLU A 101 43.50 -13.69 11.27
CA GLU A 101 43.54 -12.59 12.24
C GLU A 101 44.48 -11.47 11.81
N GLU A 102 45.69 -11.80 11.34
CA GLU A 102 46.67 -10.84 10.80
C GLU A 102 46.10 -10.04 9.62
N LEU A 103 45.35 -10.70 8.73
CA LEU A 103 44.66 -10.06 7.62
C LEU A 103 43.39 -9.30 8.06
N GLY A 104 43.04 -9.35 9.34
CA GLY A 104 41.90 -8.66 9.92
C GLY A 104 40.57 -9.33 9.63
N ALA A 105 40.50 -10.66 9.64
CA ALA A 105 39.22 -11.38 9.70
C ALA A 105 38.45 -10.95 10.96
N THR A 106 37.13 -10.82 10.82
CA THR A 106 36.26 -10.39 11.94
C THR A 106 35.98 -11.55 12.89
N ALA A 107 35.77 -12.74 12.33
CA ALA A 107 35.61 -13.96 13.09
C ALA A 107 35.93 -15.18 12.22
N LEU A 108 36.06 -16.34 12.86
CA LEU A 108 36.24 -17.63 12.23
C LEU A 108 35.04 -18.52 12.54
N ALA A 109 34.66 -19.36 11.59
CA ALA A 109 33.66 -20.39 11.83
C ALA A 109 34.10 -21.76 11.28
N ASP A 110 33.78 -22.82 11.99
CA ASP A 110 34.24 -24.16 11.67
C ASP A 110 33.22 -24.94 10.82
N LEU A 111 33.70 -25.64 9.79
CA LEU A 111 32.96 -26.57 8.94
C LEU A 111 33.13 -28.02 9.42
N PRO A 112 32.06 -28.85 9.40
CA PRO A 112 30.69 -28.51 9.04
C PRO A 112 30.03 -27.62 10.10
N ILE A 113 29.37 -26.55 9.64
CA ILE A 113 28.89 -25.51 10.55
C ILE A 113 27.51 -25.87 11.09
N LYS A 114 27.34 -25.81 12.42
CA LYS A 114 26.02 -25.96 13.03
C LYS A 114 25.24 -24.64 12.91
N PRO A 115 23.90 -24.69 12.73
CA PRO A 115 23.10 -23.47 12.62
C PRO A 115 23.30 -22.49 13.79
N SER A 116 23.29 -22.97 15.05
CA SER A 116 23.47 -22.13 16.24
C SER A 116 24.83 -21.42 16.24
N ASP A 117 25.89 -22.18 16.00
CA ASP A 117 27.27 -21.69 16.08
C ASP A 117 27.52 -20.67 14.95
N PHE A 118 26.90 -20.86 13.78
CA PHE A 118 26.97 -19.88 12.70
C PHE A 118 26.27 -18.57 13.04
N LEU A 119 25.07 -18.66 13.61
CA LEU A 119 24.29 -17.49 14.02
C LEU A 119 25.06 -16.67 15.05
N ASP A 120 25.64 -17.31 16.06
CA ASP A 120 26.43 -16.63 17.10
C ASP A 120 27.63 -15.86 16.50
N VAL A 121 28.37 -16.51 15.58
CA VAL A 121 29.51 -15.88 14.90
C VAL A 121 29.08 -14.68 14.05
N VAL A 122 27.98 -14.81 13.32
CA VAL A 122 27.43 -13.74 12.46
C VAL A 122 26.93 -12.57 13.31
N GLU A 123 26.20 -12.84 14.38
CA GLU A 123 25.73 -11.80 15.31
C GLU A 123 26.90 -11.09 15.99
N GLN A 124 27.94 -11.81 16.40
CA GLN A 124 29.14 -11.22 16.98
C GLN A 124 29.87 -10.31 15.98
N ALA A 125 29.98 -10.73 14.72
CA ALA A 125 30.62 -9.98 13.66
C ALA A 125 29.87 -8.68 13.31
N LEU A 126 28.53 -8.71 13.37
CA LEU A 126 27.68 -7.57 13.01
C LEU A 126 27.37 -6.65 14.19
N SER A 127 27.41 -7.14 15.43
CA SER A 127 27.05 -6.37 16.64
C SER A 127 27.70 -4.97 16.71
N PRO A 128 28.99 -4.79 16.38
CA PRO A 128 29.64 -3.46 16.41
C PRO A 128 29.11 -2.47 15.36
N LEU A 129 28.46 -2.95 14.31
CA LEU A 129 27.87 -2.10 13.26
C LEU A 129 26.48 -1.58 13.62
N ILE A 130 25.88 -2.10 14.69
CA ILE A 130 24.51 -1.79 15.06
C ILE A 130 24.51 -0.62 16.01
N ASP A 131 23.96 0.51 15.56
CA ASP A 131 23.61 1.61 16.43
C ASP A 131 22.39 1.21 17.26
N GLU A 132 22.57 1.02 18.57
CA GLU A 132 21.51 0.63 19.50
C GLU A 132 20.35 1.63 19.53
N LYS A 133 20.59 2.92 19.21
CA LYS A 133 19.49 3.89 19.06
C LYS A 133 18.71 3.62 17.79
N GLU A 134 19.39 3.39 16.67
CA GLU A 134 18.70 3.07 15.41
C GLU A 134 17.93 1.74 15.55
N GLU A 135 18.50 0.75 16.21
CA GLU A 135 17.85 -0.52 16.52
C GLU A 135 16.57 -0.32 17.34
N GLU A 136 16.63 0.49 18.40
CA GLU A 136 15.45 0.83 19.20
C GLU A 136 14.38 1.52 18.37
N PHE A 137 14.77 2.49 17.54
CA PHE A 137 13.83 3.17 16.64
C PHE A 137 13.14 2.18 15.69
N LEU A 138 13.90 1.28 15.05
CA LEU A 138 13.35 0.30 14.12
C LEU A 138 12.42 -0.68 14.80
N ARG A 139 12.78 -1.14 16.01
CA ARG A 139 11.92 -1.98 16.84
C ARG A 139 10.58 -1.31 17.12
N GLN A 140 10.59 -0.05 17.54
CA GLN A 140 9.36 0.68 17.83
C GLN A 140 8.52 0.95 16.57
N MET A 141 9.15 1.23 15.44
CA MET A 141 8.45 1.38 14.16
C MET A 141 7.76 0.09 13.71
N ASP A 142 8.44 -1.05 13.82
CA ASP A 142 7.84 -2.34 13.46
C ASP A 142 6.74 -2.77 14.44
N LEU A 143 6.90 -2.49 15.74
CA LEU A 143 5.85 -2.66 16.73
C LEU A 143 4.62 -1.83 16.38
N ALA A 144 4.80 -0.56 16.02
CA ALA A 144 3.70 0.32 15.64
C ALA A 144 2.95 -0.18 14.38
N ARG A 145 3.69 -0.62 13.36
CA ARG A 145 3.10 -1.21 12.14
C ARG A 145 2.40 -2.53 12.42
N GLY A 146 2.96 -3.36 13.31
CA GLY A 146 2.35 -4.59 13.79
C GLY A 146 1.01 -4.32 14.48
N ALA A 147 1.01 -3.38 15.43
CA ALA A 147 -0.17 -2.96 16.18
C ALA A 147 -1.29 -2.39 15.27
N ILE A 148 -0.93 -1.62 14.23
CA ILE A 148 -1.91 -1.16 13.23
C ILE A 148 -2.59 -2.34 12.52
N ARG A 149 -1.83 -3.39 12.15
CA ARG A 149 -2.38 -4.57 11.46
C ARG A 149 -3.33 -5.36 12.34
N THR A 150 -3.06 -5.41 13.66
CA THR A 150 -3.93 -6.08 14.63
C THR A 150 -5.08 -5.18 15.12
N GLY A 151 -5.12 -3.91 14.70
CA GLY A 151 -6.14 -2.94 15.13
C GLY A 151 -5.90 -2.34 16.52
N ASP A 152 -4.77 -2.62 17.16
CA ASP A 152 -4.41 -2.08 18.47
C ASP A 152 -3.84 -0.66 18.30
N LEU A 153 -4.72 0.33 18.28
CA LEU A 153 -4.36 1.73 18.03
C LEU A 153 -3.59 2.35 19.21
N ASP A 154 -3.89 1.94 20.45
CA ASP A 154 -3.22 2.45 21.65
C ASP A 154 -1.75 2.00 21.71
N LEU A 155 -1.50 0.72 21.39
CA LEU A 155 -0.13 0.21 21.28
C LEU A 155 0.62 0.89 20.13
N ALA A 156 -0.04 1.10 18.99
CA ALA A 156 0.55 1.79 17.85
C ALA A 156 0.96 3.23 18.21
N GLU A 157 0.12 3.96 18.94
CA GLU A 157 0.44 5.32 19.39
C GLU A 157 1.67 5.32 20.31
N LYS A 158 1.68 4.47 21.34
CA LYS A 158 2.81 4.36 22.29
C LYS A 158 4.11 4.03 21.57
N ALA A 159 4.06 3.08 20.63
CA ALA A 159 5.22 2.68 19.85
C ALA A 159 5.74 3.82 18.96
N TYR A 160 4.87 4.56 18.26
CA TYR A 160 5.33 5.73 17.50
C TYR A 160 5.93 6.81 18.38
N ARG A 161 5.35 7.10 19.55
CA ARG A 161 5.92 8.07 20.50
C ARG A 161 7.29 7.62 21.01
N ALA A 162 7.46 6.32 21.30
CA ALA A 162 8.74 5.76 21.70
C ALA A 162 9.78 5.88 20.57
N ALA A 163 9.41 5.57 19.31
CA ALA A 163 10.29 5.79 18.15
C ALA A 163 10.71 7.26 18.03
N LEU A 164 9.76 8.18 18.16
CA LEU A 164 9.99 9.62 18.05
C LEU A 164 10.79 10.22 19.23
N ALA A 165 10.83 9.54 20.37
CA ALA A 165 11.71 9.90 21.48
C ALA A 165 13.18 9.58 21.19
N VAL A 166 13.45 8.63 20.28
CA VAL A 166 14.80 8.28 19.83
C VAL A 166 15.30 9.26 18.78
N LYS A 167 14.51 9.48 17.72
CA LYS A 167 14.85 10.43 16.65
C LYS A 167 13.61 11.07 16.04
N VAL A 168 13.77 12.31 15.59
CA VAL A 168 12.76 12.99 14.78
C VAL A 168 12.77 12.34 13.39
N ASP A 169 11.62 11.81 12.98
CA ASP A 169 11.46 11.14 11.70
C ASP A 169 10.08 11.46 11.10
N GLU A 170 10.05 11.83 9.82
CA GLU A 170 8.82 12.23 9.14
C GLU A 170 7.83 11.06 9.01
N GLU A 171 8.31 9.85 8.71
CA GLU A 171 7.45 8.69 8.53
C GLU A 171 6.75 8.33 9.84
N ALA A 172 7.50 8.33 10.94
CA ALA A 172 6.99 8.09 12.29
C ALA A 172 5.97 9.16 12.71
N GLN A 173 6.21 10.45 12.42
CA GLN A 173 5.26 11.53 12.69
C GLN A 173 3.96 11.38 11.87
N VAL A 174 4.06 11.04 10.58
CA VAL A 174 2.88 10.75 9.74
C VAL A 174 2.14 9.51 10.26
N GLY A 175 2.86 8.48 10.69
CA GLY A 175 2.29 7.28 11.30
C GLY A 175 1.49 7.61 12.57
N LEU A 176 2.09 8.37 13.48
CA LEU A 176 1.44 8.84 14.70
C LEU A 176 0.19 9.67 14.39
N GLY A 177 0.27 10.62 13.45
CA GLY A 177 -0.86 11.46 13.05
C GLY A 177 -2.04 10.64 12.49
N LYS A 178 -1.77 9.56 11.75
CA LYS A 178 -2.82 8.63 11.27
C LYS A 178 -3.50 7.88 12.41
N VAL A 179 -2.73 7.42 13.39
CA VAL A 179 -3.24 6.69 14.56
C VAL A 179 -4.08 7.59 15.44
N LEU A 180 -3.57 8.77 15.80
CA LEU A 180 -4.29 9.76 16.60
C LEU A 180 -5.60 10.19 15.94
N LYS A 181 -5.60 10.37 14.61
CA LYS A 181 -6.82 10.65 13.85
C LYS A 181 -7.87 9.53 14.01
N LYS A 182 -7.46 8.25 13.94
CA LYS A 182 -8.37 7.11 14.12
C LYS A 182 -8.90 7.00 15.54
N LEU A 183 -8.10 7.40 16.54
CA LEU A 183 -8.51 7.49 17.94
C LEU A 183 -9.43 8.70 18.23
N GLY A 184 -9.58 9.61 17.28
CA GLY A 184 -10.36 10.85 17.45
C GLY A 184 -9.61 11.97 18.17
N ASP A 185 -8.31 11.81 18.45
CA ASP A 185 -7.46 12.88 18.98
C ASP A 185 -7.01 13.80 17.84
N TRP A 186 -7.88 14.73 17.47
CA TRP A 186 -7.64 15.67 16.37
C TRP A 186 -6.47 16.62 16.67
N GLU A 187 -6.33 17.08 17.92
CA GLU A 187 -5.28 18.01 18.32
C GLU A 187 -3.90 17.34 18.30
N GLY A 188 -3.81 16.12 18.82
CA GLY A 188 -2.60 15.31 18.74
C GLY A 188 -2.23 14.98 17.29
N ALA A 189 -3.21 14.62 16.47
CA ALA A 189 -3.00 14.35 15.05
C ALA A 189 -2.48 15.58 14.29
N GLU A 190 -3.08 16.76 14.52
CA GLU A 190 -2.62 18.03 13.97
C GLU A 190 -1.17 18.31 14.35
N LYS A 191 -0.81 18.20 15.64
CA LYS A 191 0.57 18.39 16.12
C LYS A 191 1.55 17.44 15.44
N ALA A 192 1.18 16.16 15.29
CA ALA A 192 2.02 15.15 14.64
C ALA A 192 2.27 15.50 13.16
N TYR A 193 1.24 15.86 12.39
CA TYR A 193 1.42 16.23 10.98
C TYR A 193 2.18 17.56 10.80
N VAL A 194 1.96 18.55 11.68
CA VAL A 194 2.76 19.78 11.67
C VAL A 194 4.24 19.47 11.97
N SER A 195 4.51 18.53 12.89
CA SER A 195 5.88 18.05 13.16
C SER A 195 6.49 17.34 11.95
N ALA A 196 5.72 16.48 11.25
CA ALA A 196 6.14 15.87 9.99
C ALA A 196 6.52 16.92 8.94
N LEU A 197 5.73 17.98 8.78
CA LEU A 197 6.02 19.07 7.84
C LEU A 197 7.23 19.92 8.25
N LYS A 198 7.55 20.02 9.54
CA LYS A 198 8.81 20.63 10.00
C LYS A 198 10.02 19.76 9.65
N ALA A 199 9.89 18.43 9.77
CA ALA A 199 10.95 17.49 9.40
C ALA A 199 11.15 17.40 7.88
N ASN A 200 10.06 17.42 7.11
CA ASN A 200 10.07 17.47 5.65
C ASN A 200 8.98 18.42 5.12
N PRO A 201 9.34 19.67 4.76
CA PRO A 201 8.40 20.67 4.23
C PRO A 201 7.74 20.31 2.91
N TYR A 202 8.17 19.25 2.24
CA TYR A 202 7.63 18.78 0.96
C TYR A 202 6.83 17.48 1.09
N SER A 203 6.53 17.02 2.31
CA SER A 203 5.76 15.79 2.51
C SER A 203 4.29 15.96 2.12
N LEU A 204 3.94 15.49 0.92
CA LEU A 204 2.55 15.40 0.45
C LEU A 204 1.68 14.59 1.42
N ARG A 205 2.22 13.49 1.97
CA ARG A 205 1.51 12.63 2.92
C ARG A 205 1.13 13.39 4.19
N ALA A 206 2.01 14.26 4.69
CA ALA A 206 1.74 15.08 5.86
C ALA A 206 0.71 16.19 5.56
N PHE A 207 0.80 16.85 4.39
CA PHE A 207 -0.21 17.84 3.96
C PHE A 207 -1.61 17.22 3.83
N LEU A 208 -1.75 16.11 3.11
CA LEU A 208 -3.02 15.40 2.96
C LEU A 208 -3.53 14.86 4.30
N GLY A 209 -2.64 14.37 5.15
CA GLY A 209 -2.97 13.92 6.50
C GLY A 209 -3.56 15.03 7.36
N LEU A 210 -2.91 16.20 7.38
CA LEU A 210 -3.37 17.38 8.12
C LEU A 210 -4.69 17.92 7.57
N ALA A 211 -4.83 18.05 6.26
CA ALA A 211 -6.09 18.45 5.63
C ALA A 211 -7.23 17.48 5.98
N SER A 212 -6.96 16.17 6.01
CA SER A 212 -7.93 15.16 6.41
C SER A 212 -8.32 15.25 7.90
N VAL A 213 -7.40 15.66 8.79
CA VAL A 213 -7.72 15.97 10.20
C VAL A 213 -8.69 17.15 10.27
N TYR A 214 -8.37 18.25 9.59
CA TYR A 214 -9.24 19.43 9.53
C TYR A 214 -10.61 19.14 8.93
N GLN A 215 -10.67 18.30 7.91
CA GLN A 215 -11.94 17.84 7.35
C GLN A 215 -12.76 17.04 8.38
N SER A 216 -12.10 16.15 9.14
CA SER A 216 -12.76 15.30 10.12
C SER A 216 -13.29 16.07 11.34
N CYS A 217 -12.66 17.19 11.71
CA CYS A 217 -13.13 18.08 12.77
C CYS A 217 -13.96 19.30 12.26
N GLY A 218 -14.34 19.32 10.98
CA GLY A 218 -15.21 20.34 10.39
C GLY A 218 -14.54 21.68 10.04
N ARG A 219 -13.21 21.79 10.19
CA ARG A 219 -12.41 22.99 9.85
C ARG A 219 -12.05 23.02 8.36
N LEU A 220 -13.07 22.99 7.50
CA LEU A 220 -12.89 22.85 6.04
C LEU A 220 -12.05 23.97 5.41
N GLU A 221 -12.19 25.22 5.87
CA GLU A 221 -11.38 26.35 5.39
C GLU A 221 -9.89 26.19 5.72
N ASP A 222 -9.56 25.63 6.88
CA ASP A 222 -8.17 25.38 7.25
C ASP A 222 -7.58 24.23 6.43
N ALA A 223 -8.40 23.22 6.09
CA ALA A 223 -7.99 22.16 5.16
C ALA A 223 -7.61 22.75 3.79
N LEU A 224 -8.41 23.67 3.24
CA LEU A 224 -8.09 24.36 1.98
C LEU A 224 -6.80 25.16 2.07
N LYS A 225 -6.55 25.90 3.17
CA LYS A 225 -5.31 26.64 3.38
C LYS A 225 -4.08 25.73 3.38
N VAL A 226 -4.17 24.58 4.06
CA VAL A 226 -3.08 23.59 4.11
C VAL A 226 -2.78 23.04 2.72
N LEU A 227 -3.81 22.66 1.96
CA LEU A 227 -3.64 22.13 0.60
C LEU A 227 -3.11 23.19 -0.37
N ALA A 228 -3.55 24.46 -0.26
CA ALA A 228 -2.97 25.55 -1.03
C ALA A 228 -1.47 25.75 -0.73
N GLY A 229 -1.06 25.59 0.53
CA GLY A 229 0.34 25.55 0.93
C GLY A 229 1.10 24.39 0.26
N ALA A 230 0.49 23.20 0.21
CA ALA A 230 1.05 22.03 -0.45
C ALA A 230 1.25 22.25 -1.96
N VAL A 231 0.28 22.89 -2.65
CA VAL A 231 0.40 23.22 -4.08
C VAL A 231 1.60 24.14 -4.31
N ASN A 232 1.80 25.15 -3.47
CA ASN A 232 2.94 26.06 -3.57
C ASN A 232 4.29 25.36 -3.30
N ALA A 233 4.32 24.40 -2.37
CA ALA A 233 5.51 23.57 -2.14
C ALA A 233 5.80 22.67 -3.34
N ALA A 234 4.76 22.04 -3.91
CA ALA A 234 4.85 21.15 -5.06
C ALA A 234 5.34 21.86 -6.33
N LYS A 235 4.95 23.13 -6.58
CA LYS A 235 5.43 23.93 -7.72
C LYS A 235 6.96 24.09 -7.78
N LYS A 236 7.66 23.94 -6.65
CA LYS A 236 9.12 24.02 -6.60
C LYS A 236 9.82 22.73 -7.03
N VAL A 237 9.07 21.64 -7.24
CA VAL A 237 9.60 20.33 -7.64
C VAL A 237 9.30 20.12 -9.14
N LYS A 238 10.33 19.74 -9.90
CA LYS A 238 10.34 19.76 -11.37
C LYS A 238 9.39 18.75 -12.05
N GLU A 239 8.77 17.85 -11.28
CA GLU A 239 7.92 16.73 -11.75
C GLU A 239 6.66 16.58 -10.89
N ALA A 240 6.01 17.69 -10.54
CA ALA A 240 4.90 17.72 -9.60
C ALA A 240 3.50 17.61 -10.22
N GLY A 241 3.35 17.35 -11.53
CA GLY A 241 2.04 17.37 -12.21
C GLY A 241 1.03 16.41 -11.56
N SER A 242 1.40 15.14 -11.38
CA SER A 242 0.55 14.14 -10.71
C SER A 242 0.22 14.51 -9.27
N VAL A 243 1.15 15.13 -8.54
CA VAL A 243 0.94 15.61 -7.17
C VAL A 243 -0.05 16.77 -7.14
N GLN A 244 0.07 17.72 -8.06
CA GLN A 244 -0.85 18.86 -8.17
C GLN A 244 -2.26 18.41 -8.54
N ALA A 245 -2.39 17.44 -9.45
CA ALA A 245 -3.68 16.83 -9.79
C ALA A 245 -4.39 16.30 -8.53
N VAL A 246 -3.67 15.53 -7.72
CA VAL A 246 -4.19 14.97 -6.45
C VAL A 246 -4.58 16.07 -5.47
N LEU A 247 -3.78 17.13 -5.34
CA LEU A 247 -4.08 18.25 -4.43
C LEU A 247 -5.33 19.02 -4.87
N PHE A 248 -5.44 19.37 -6.15
CA PHE A 248 -6.62 20.05 -6.67
C PHE A 248 -7.89 19.19 -6.54
N PHE A 249 -7.79 17.88 -6.77
CA PHE A 249 -8.88 16.94 -6.52
C PHE A 249 -9.40 17.03 -5.07
N TYR A 250 -8.50 16.90 -4.07
CA TYR A 250 -8.91 16.97 -2.66
C TYR A 250 -9.45 18.34 -2.25
N MET A 251 -8.90 19.42 -2.82
CA MET A 251 -9.46 20.76 -2.60
C MET A 251 -10.88 20.88 -3.18
N GLY A 252 -11.12 20.31 -4.37
CA GLY A 252 -12.45 20.24 -4.97
C GLY A 252 -13.45 19.47 -4.11
N GLU A 253 -13.06 18.32 -3.55
CA GLU A 253 -13.92 17.57 -2.61
C GLU A 253 -14.31 18.39 -1.37
N ILE A 254 -13.37 19.19 -0.83
CA ILE A 254 -13.64 20.05 0.32
C ILE A 254 -14.59 21.20 -0.06
N GLU A 255 -14.43 21.80 -1.24
CA GLU A 255 -15.36 22.82 -1.74
C GLU A 255 -16.78 22.26 -1.95
N LEU A 256 -16.91 21.01 -2.40
CA LEU A 256 -18.22 20.34 -2.46
C LEU A 256 -18.86 20.20 -1.08
N GLN A 257 -18.08 19.84 -0.04
CA GLN A 257 -18.56 19.77 1.34
C GLN A 257 -19.01 21.14 1.88
N LEU A 258 -18.34 22.21 1.43
CA LEU A 258 -18.74 23.60 1.69
C LEU A 258 -19.94 24.08 0.84
N LYS A 259 -20.52 23.21 0.01
CA LYS A 259 -21.62 23.52 -0.93
C LYS A 259 -21.27 24.59 -1.95
N ARG A 260 -20.00 24.67 -2.33
CA ARG A 260 -19.42 25.62 -3.29
C ARG A 260 -19.11 24.93 -4.61
N LEU A 261 -20.17 24.54 -5.32
CA LEU A 261 -20.07 23.73 -6.53
C LEU A 261 -19.15 24.35 -7.60
N GLN A 262 -19.30 25.65 -7.87
CA GLN A 262 -18.53 26.31 -8.93
C GLN A 262 -17.02 26.35 -8.63
N GLN A 263 -16.66 26.56 -7.36
CA GLN A 263 -15.27 26.49 -6.92
C GLN A 263 -14.72 25.07 -7.04
N ALA A 264 -15.51 24.08 -6.66
CA ALA A 264 -15.15 22.67 -6.80
C ALA A 264 -14.88 22.27 -8.25
N LEU A 265 -15.79 22.63 -9.17
CA LEU A 265 -15.62 22.37 -10.62
C LEU A 265 -14.36 23.02 -11.17
N GLY A 266 -14.07 24.28 -10.80
CA GLY A 266 -12.84 24.95 -11.21
C GLY A 266 -11.56 24.24 -10.71
N LEU A 267 -11.59 23.66 -9.50
CA LEU A 267 -10.48 22.87 -8.97
C LEU A 267 -10.38 21.49 -9.64
N PHE A 268 -11.50 20.85 -9.94
CA PHE A 268 -11.51 19.61 -10.71
C PHE A 268 -10.97 19.80 -12.12
N ASP A 269 -11.30 20.91 -12.79
CA ASP A 269 -10.73 21.24 -14.10
C ASP A 269 -9.22 21.47 -14.02
N GLN A 270 -8.74 22.13 -12.95
CA GLN A 270 -7.30 22.24 -12.71
C GLN A 270 -6.66 20.87 -12.45
N ALA A 271 -7.32 19.97 -11.72
CA ALA A 271 -6.83 18.61 -11.49
C ALA A 271 -6.68 17.85 -12.81
N VAL A 272 -7.70 17.91 -13.68
CA VAL A 272 -7.69 17.27 -15.00
C VAL A 272 -6.66 17.89 -15.92
N GLN A 273 -6.42 19.21 -15.87
CA GLN A 273 -5.36 19.85 -16.65
C GLN A 273 -3.96 19.33 -16.29
N GLN A 274 -3.73 18.95 -15.02
CA GLN A 274 -2.45 18.39 -14.58
C GLN A 274 -2.27 16.92 -14.99
N ALA A 275 -3.37 16.18 -15.18
CA ALA A 275 -3.38 14.76 -15.55
C ALA A 275 -4.52 14.46 -16.54
N PRO A 276 -4.43 14.94 -17.80
CA PRO A 276 -5.56 14.88 -18.74
C PRO A 276 -5.93 13.45 -19.16
N GLU A 277 -4.95 12.55 -19.20
CA GLU A 277 -5.11 11.13 -19.56
C GLU A 277 -5.40 10.22 -18.36
N ASP A 278 -5.61 10.78 -17.16
CA ASP A 278 -5.94 10.00 -15.97
C ASP A 278 -7.45 9.76 -15.90
N ALA A 279 -7.90 8.69 -16.54
CA ALA A 279 -9.30 8.26 -16.52
C ALA A 279 -9.81 7.98 -15.09
N GLN A 280 -8.95 7.46 -14.20
CA GLN A 280 -9.29 7.17 -12.81
C GLN A 280 -9.57 8.45 -12.03
N LEU A 281 -8.78 9.51 -12.24
CA LEU A 281 -9.02 10.82 -11.65
C LEU A 281 -10.39 11.37 -12.07
N GLN A 282 -10.72 11.30 -13.35
CA GLN A 282 -12.00 11.80 -13.85
C GLN A 282 -13.19 10.98 -13.30
N GLY A 283 -13.06 9.65 -13.25
CA GLY A 283 -14.05 8.80 -12.58
C GLY A 283 -14.26 9.18 -11.12
N ARG A 284 -13.16 9.37 -10.37
CA ARG A 284 -13.22 9.79 -8.95
C ARG A 284 -13.85 11.18 -8.76
N ILE A 285 -13.65 12.11 -9.68
CA ILE A 285 -14.34 13.43 -9.65
C ILE A 285 -15.85 13.21 -9.80
N GLY A 286 -16.26 12.37 -10.76
CA GLY A 286 -17.66 11.97 -10.93
C GLY A 286 -18.24 11.37 -9.64
N ASP A 287 -17.50 10.49 -8.97
CA ASP A 287 -17.92 9.87 -7.70
C ASP A 287 -18.19 10.91 -6.60
N SER A 288 -17.28 11.87 -6.44
CA SER A 288 -17.41 12.96 -5.46
C SER A 288 -18.63 13.83 -5.75
N LEU A 289 -18.93 14.12 -7.02
CA LEU A 289 -20.12 14.87 -7.43
C LEU A 289 -21.42 14.09 -7.19
N VAL A 290 -21.47 12.79 -7.52
CA VAL A 290 -22.64 11.92 -7.27
C VAL A 290 -22.95 11.82 -5.78
N LYS A 291 -21.91 11.71 -4.94
CA LYS A 291 -22.04 11.64 -3.49
C LYS A 291 -22.75 12.88 -2.93
N GLU A 292 -22.48 14.04 -3.49
CA GLU A 292 -23.04 15.33 -3.05
C GLU A 292 -24.34 15.71 -3.80
N GLY A 293 -24.78 14.88 -4.75
CA GLY A 293 -26.05 15.04 -5.47
C GLY A 293 -25.96 15.80 -6.79
N PHE A 294 -24.76 16.17 -7.24
CA PHE A 294 -24.51 16.89 -8.49
C PHE A 294 -24.43 15.91 -9.67
N LEU A 295 -25.57 15.28 -9.98
CA LEU A 295 -25.64 14.15 -10.91
C LEU A 295 -25.38 14.54 -12.37
N ALA A 296 -25.74 15.77 -12.77
CA ALA A 296 -25.58 16.25 -14.14
C ALA A 296 -24.11 16.56 -14.44
N GLU A 297 -23.41 17.19 -13.49
CA GLU A 297 -22.00 17.50 -13.58
C GLU A 297 -21.15 16.23 -13.57
N ALA A 298 -21.53 15.25 -12.75
CA ALA A 298 -20.84 13.96 -12.68
C ALA A 298 -20.86 13.21 -14.03
N GLU A 299 -21.98 13.28 -14.77
CA GLU A 299 -22.15 12.62 -16.06
C GLU A 299 -21.02 12.99 -17.05
N GLY A 300 -20.67 14.27 -17.14
CA GLY A 300 -19.61 14.75 -18.03
C GLY A 300 -18.23 14.19 -17.69
N TYR A 301 -17.88 14.11 -16.41
CA TYR A 301 -16.60 13.53 -15.98
C TYR A 301 -16.54 12.01 -16.20
N TYR A 302 -17.65 11.28 -15.97
CA TYR A 302 -17.70 9.85 -16.26
C TYR A 302 -17.60 9.55 -17.76
N GLN A 303 -18.29 10.32 -18.60
CA GLN A 303 -18.21 10.15 -20.05
C GLN A 303 -16.77 10.33 -20.55
N ARG A 304 -16.11 11.41 -20.11
CA ARG A 304 -14.70 11.65 -20.46
C ARG A 304 -13.75 10.58 -19.91
N ALA A 305 -13.99 10.07 -18.70
CA ALA A 305 -13.23 8.94 -18.16
C ALA A 305 -13.33 7.70 -19.06
N LEU A 306 -14.54 7.39 -19.55
CA LEU A 306 -14.81 6.26 -20.45
C LEU A 306 -14.33 6.49 -21.88
N GLU A 307 -14.18 7.75 -22.31
CA GLU A 307 -13.52 8.08 -23.59
C GLU A 307 -12.02 7.78 -23.55
N ILE A 308 -11.38 7.99 -22.40
CA ILE A 308 -9.95 7.71 -22.20
C ILE A 308 -9.72 6.22 -21.97
N ASP A 309 -10.51 5.60 -21.07
CA ASP A 309 -10.43 4.18 -20.76
C ASP A 309 -11.84 3.54 -20.79
N PRO A 310 -12.21 2.89 -21.90
CA PRO A 310 -13.51 2.25 -22.06
C PRO A 310 -13.73 0.99 -21.21
N GLU A 311 -12.72 0.47 -20.52
CA GLU A 311 -12.78 -0.79 -19.76
C GLU A 311 -13.07 -0.57 -18.26
N LEU A 312 -13.33 0.68 -17.84
CA LEU A 312 -13.61 1.03 -16.45
C LEU A 312 -15.03 0.60 -16.01
N ALA A 313 -15.18 -0.69 -15.70
CA ALA A 313 -16.43 -1.28 -15.20
C ALA A 313 -17.05 -0.51 -14.02
N HIS A 314 -16.22 -0.04 -13.08
CA HIS A 314 -16.68 0.74 -11.93
C HIS A 314 -17.25 2.11 -12.34
N VAL A 315 -16.73 2.75 -13.38
CA VAL A 315 -17.27 4.02 -13.91
C VAL A 315 -18.63 3.80 -14.55
N TYR A 316 -18.81 2.74 -15.34
CA TYR A 316 -20.13 2.36 -15.86
C TYR A 316 -21.15 2.13 -14.74
N ASN A 317 -20.74 1.43 -13.66
CA ASN A 317 -21.59 1.23 -12.49
C ASN A 317 -22.00 2.55 -11.85
N HIS A 318 -21.06 3.45 -11.59
CA HIS A 318 -21.34 4.71 -10.91
C HIS A 318 -22.16 5.69 -11.76
N LEU A 319 -21.91 5.74 -13.08
CA LEU A 319 -22.76 6.47 -14.01
C LEU A 319 -24.17 5.85 -14.10
N GLY A 320 -24.28 4.52 -14.06
CA GLY A 320 -25.55 3.82 -13.95
C GLY A 320 -26.32 4.18 -12.67
N ILE A 321 -25.64 4.29 -11.54
CA ILE A 321 -26.23 4.75 -10.28
C ILE A 321 -26.72 6.20 -10.42
N ALA A 322 -25.94 7.07 -11.07
CA ALA A 322 -26.33 8.46 -11.32
C ALA A 322 -27.60 8.54 -12.18
N TYR A 323 -27.69 7.77 -13.27
CA TYR A 323 -28.90 7.71 -14.10
C TYR A 323 -30.10 7.10 -13.39
N ARG A 324 -29.91 6.04 -12.60
CA ARG A 324 -31.01 5.47 -11.79
C ARG A 324 -31.58 6.51 -10.82
N ARG A 325 -30.71 7.29 -10.15
CA ARG A 325 -31.14 8.40 -9.26
C ARG A 325 -31.88 9.51 -10.00
N GLN A 326 -31.61 9.69 -11.29
CA GLN A 326 -32.35 10.59 -12.18
C GLN A 326 -33.61 9.93 -12.79
N GLN A 327 -33.98 8.71 -12.39
CA GLN A 327 -35.07 7.90 -12.96
C GLN A 327 -34.90 7.56 -14.46
N LYS A 328 -33.67 7.65 -14.97
CA LYS A 328 -33.29 7.27 -16.35
C LYS A 328 -32.93 5.78 -16.39
N PHE A 329 -33.91 4.92 -16.12
CA PHE A 329 -33.69 3.50 -15.87
C PHE A 329 -33.08 2.73 -17.04
N ASP A 330 -33.55 2.96 -18.27
CA ASP A 330 -33.03 2.27 -19.46
C ASP A 330 -31.54 2.53 -19.68
N MET A 331 -31.13 3.79 -19.50
CA MET A 331 -29.72 4.17 -19.62
C MET A 331 -28.88 3.55 -18.49
N ALA A 332 -29.40 3.51 -17.27
CA ALA A 332 -28.73 2.84 -16.16
C ALA A 332 -28.54 1.33 -16.42
N ILE A 333 -29.59 0.64 -16.89
CA ILE A 333 -29.55 -0.78 -17.23
C ILE A 333 -28.50 -1.05 -18.32
N SER A 334 -28.48 -0.24 -19.39
CA SER A 334 -27.48 -0.37 -20.46
C SER A 334 -26.04 -0.24 -19.93
N LEU A 335 -25.79 0.68 -19.01
CA LEU A 335 -24.46 0.83 -18.40
C LEU A 335 -24.11 -0.34 -17.48
N TYR A 336 -25.04 -0.85 -16.69
CA TYR A 336 -24.77 -2.05 -15.88
C TYR A 336 -24.49 -3.28 -16.76
N GLN A 337 -25.17 -3.42 -17.89
CA GLN A 337 -24.86 -4.48 -18.87
C GLN A 337 -23.45 -4.32 -19.44
N LYS A 338 -23.01 -3.10 -19.75
CA LYS A 338 -21.62 -2.84 -20.16
C LYS A 338 -20.62 -3.18 -19.06
N ALA A 339 -20.91 -2.81 -17.81
CA ALA A 339 -20.06 -3.16 -16.67
C ALA A 339 -19.97 -4.70 -16.48
N LEU A 340 -21.10 -5.41 -16.62
CA LEU A 340 -21.18 -6.87 -16.56
C LEU A 340 -20.45 -7.57 -17.71
N HIS A 341 -20.28 -6.91 -18.86
CA HIS A 341 -19.44 -7.46 -19.94
C HIS A 341 -17.98 -7.66 -19.47
N PHE A 342 -17.44 -6.70 -18.71
CA PHE A 342 -16.10 -6.78 -18.15
C PHE A 342 -16.03 -7.62 -16.87
N HIS A 343 -17.09 -7.58 -16.05
CA HIS A 343 -17.18 -8.31 -14.79
C HIS A 343 -18.48 -9.15 -14.72
N PRO A 344 -18.54 -10.29 -15.44
CA PRO A 344 -19.78 -11.06 -15.61
C PRO A 344 -20.27 -11.79 -14.35
N ARG A 345 -19.44 -11.85 -13.30
CA ARG A 345 -19.78 -12.49 -12.01
C ARG A 345 -19.79 -11.49 -10.86
N ASP A 346 -20.10 -10.23 -11.14
CA ASP A 346 -20.28 -9.20 -10.11
C ASP A 346 -21.75 -9.15 -9.66
N GLU A 347 -22.02 -9.67 -8.47
CA GLU A 347 -23.37 -9.68 -7.91
C GLU A 347 -23.90 -8.28 -7.59
N HIS A 348 -23.03 -7.29 -7.33
CA HIS A 348 -23.44 -5.92 -7.02
C HIS A 348 -23.93 -5.20 -8.28
N LEU A 349 -23.32 -5.45 -9.44
CA LEU A 349 -23.82 -4.95 -10.73
C LEU A 349 -25.20 -5.52 -11.07
N LEU A 350 -25.39 -6.84 -10.90
CA LEU A 350 -26.70 -7.48 -11.09
C LEU A 350 -27.74 -6.91 -10.14
N TYR A 351 -27.38 -6.74 -8.86
CA TYR A 351 -28.27 -6.11 -7.87
C TYR A 351 -28.66 -4.68 -8.27
N ASN A 352 -27.70 -3.85 -8.71
CA ASN A 352 -27.98 -2.48 -9.15
C ASN A 352 -28.87 -2.44 -10.40
N MET A 353 -28.70 -3.39 -11.33
CA MET A 353 -29.56 -3.55 -12.50
C MET A 353 -30.98 -3.99 -12.11
N ALA A 354 -31.11 -4.98 -11.21
CA ALA A 354 -32.40 -5.42 -10.69
C ALA A 354 -33.16 -4.31 -9.96
N ARG A 355 -32.44 -3.42 -9.27
CA ARG A 355 -33.04 -2.23 -8.64
C ARG A 355 -33.70 -1.29 -9.64
N CYS A 356 -33.16 -1.15 -10.85
CA CYS A 356 -33.83 -0.40 -11.91
C CYS A 356 -35.16 -1.06 -12.28
N PHE A 357 -35.17 -2.36 -12.54
CA PHE A 357 -36.40 -3.10 -12.85
C PHE A 357 -37.43 -3.03 -11.72
N TRP A 358 -36.98 -3.13 -10.47
CA TRP A 358 -37.83 -2.95 -9.29
C TRP A 358 -38.47 -1.55 -9.25
N GLU A 359 -37.68 -0.49 -9.45
CA GLU A 359 -38.16 0.90 -9.44
C GLU A 359 -39.08 1.21 -10.64
N MET A 360 -39.00 0.43 -11.73
CA MET A 360 -39.95 0.44 -12.87
C MET A 360 -41.20 -0.45 -12.66
N GLU A 361 -41.33 -1.11 -11.51
CA GLU A 361 -42.36 -2.12 -11.21
C GLU A 361 -42.35 -3.37 -12.11
N GLU A 362 -41.22 -3.63 -12.77
CA GLU A 362 -40.94 -4.83 -13.57
C GLU A 362 -40.41 -5.97 -12.66
N TRP A 363 -41.25 -6.38 -11.71
CA TRP A 363 -40.84 -7.28 -10.63
C TRP A 363 -40.41 -8.67 -11.08
N GLN A 364 -40.89 -9.13 -12.25
CA GLN A 364 -40.51 -10.42 -12.82
C GLN A 364 -39.05 -10.38 -13.29
N GLN A 365 -38.68 -9.37 -14.09
CA GLN A 365 -37.31 -9.14 -14.54
C GLN A 365 -36.36 -8.90 -13.35
N ALA A 366 -36.81 -8.11 -12.37
CA ALA A 366 -36.04 -7.87 -11.15
C ALA A 366 -35.74 -9.19 -10.40
N ALA A 367 -36.74 -10.07 -10.23
CA ALA A 367 -36.58 -11.35 -9.56
C ALA A 367 -35.61 -12.30 -10.31
N GLU A 368 -35.68 -12.33 -11.64
CA GLU A 368 -34.77 -13.14 -12.47
C GLU A 368 -33.31 -12.70 -12.30
N ILE A 369 -33.05 -11.40 -12.35
CA ILE A 369 -31.68 -10.86 -12.18
C ILE A 369 -31.18 -11.04 -10.75
N LEU A 370 -32.05 -10.87 -9.74
CA LEU A 370 -31.68 -11.09 -8.34
C LEU A 370 -31.36 -12.56 -8.06
N THR A 371 -32.04 -13.48 -8.74
CA THR A 371 -31.71 -14.91 -8.66
C THR A 371 -30.29 -15.17 -9.18
N GLN A 372 -29.90 -14.56 -10.31
CA GLN A 372 -28.53 -14.66 -10.82
C GLN A 372 -27.48 -14.09 -9.83
N ALA A 373 -27.78 -12.94 -9.21
CA ALA A 373 -26.90 -12.36 -8.19
C ALA A 373 -26.72 -13.30 -6.99
N MET A 374 -27.79 -13.99 -6.60
CA MET A 374 -27.80 -14.96 -5.51
C MET A 374 -27.13 -16.30 -5.85
N GLU A 375 -27.15 -16.73 -7.12
CA GLU A 375 -26.37 -17.88 -7.57
C GLU A 375 -24.86 -17.63 -7.45
N ILE A 376 -24.42 -16.39 -7.66
CA ILE A 376 -23.03 -15.97 -7.46
C ILE A 376 -22.71 -15.88 -5.96
N ASN A 377 -23.55 -15.18 -5.20
CA ASN A 377 -23.37 -14.99 -3.77
C ASN A 377 -24.66 -15.32 -2.98
N PRO A 378 -24.81 -16.57 -2.52
CA PRO A 378 -25.99 -16.99 -1.75
C PRO A 378 -26.18 -16.26 -0.41
N LYS A 379 -25.16 -15.54 0.08
CA LYS A 379 -25.21 -14.77 1.33
C LYS A 379 -25.49 -13.29 1.10
N PHE A 380 -25.83 -12.88 -0.13
CA PHE A 380 -26.10 -11.48 -0.44
C PHE A 380 -27.47 -11.04 0.11
N GLY A 381 -27.50 -10.68 1.39
CA GLY A 381 -28.73 -10.39 2.13
C GLY A 381 -29.60 -9.29 1.50
N ALA A 382 -29.01 -8.24 0.94
CA ALA A 382 -29.77 -7.17 0.28
C ALA A 382 -30.46 -7.65 -1.00
N ALA A 383 -29.85 -8.58 -1.76
CA ALA A 383 -30.46 -9.18 -2.94
C ALA A 383 -31.61 -10.11 -2.57
N GLN A 384 -31.44 -10.96 -1.54
CA GLN A 384 -32.52 -11.83 -1.03
C GLN A 384 -33.73 -11.01 -0.58
N GLN A 385 -33.52 -9.95 0.20
CA GLN A 385 -34.61 -9.10 0.68
C GLN A 385 -35.40 -8.47 -0.48
N LEU A 386 -34.71 -8.01 -1.52
CA LEU A 386 -35.35 -7.43 -2.70
C LEU A 386 -36.07 -8.49 -3.54
N LEU A 387 -35.50 -9.71 -3.63
CA LEU A 387 -36.12 -10.84 -4.34
C LEU A 387 -37.43 -11.25 -3.67
N ASP A 388 -37.45 -11.36 -2.35
CA ASP A 388 -38.65 -11.67 -1.58
C ASP A 388 -39.74 -10.61 -1.83
N ALA A 389 -39.36 -9.34 -1.86
CA ALA A 389 -40.27 -8.24 -2.16
C ALA A 389 -40.81 -8.32 -3.61
N CYS A 390 -39.99 -8.71 -4.59
CA CYS A 390 -40.43 -8.97 -5.97
C CYS A 390 -41.50 -10.06 -6.02
N LEU A 391 -41.25 -11.19 -5.36
CA LEU A 391 -42.15 -12.35 -5.36
C LEU A 391 -43.48 -12.04 -4.66
N GLN A 392 -43.47 -11.27 -3.56
CA GLN A 392 -44.68 -10.82 -2.89
C GLN A 392 -45.55 -9.94 -3.80
N ASN A 393 -44.98 -8.95 -4.47
CA ASN A 393 -45.72 -8.06 -5.37
C ASN A 393 -46.30 -8.82 -6.58
N LEU A 394 -45.55 -9.76 -7.16
CA LEU A 394 -46.06 -10.64 -8.22
C LEU A 394 -47.26 -11.47 -7.74
N GLY A 395 -47.25 -11.94 -6.49
CA GLY A 395 -48.37 -12.65 -5.87
C GLY A 395 -49.63 -11.78 -5.73
N PHE A 396 -49.48 -10.53 -5.28
CA PHE A 396 -50.59 -9.58 -5.16
C PHE A 396 -51.21 -9.20 -6.51
N LYS A 397 -50.40 -8.97 -7.55
CA LYS A 397 -50.91 -8.63 -8.88
C LYS A 397 -51.67 -9.77 -9.54
N LYS A 398 -51.23 -11.02 -9.33
CA LYS A 398 -51.94 -12.21 -9.82
C LYS A 398 -53.31 -12.37 -9.16
N SER A 399 -53.41 -12.15 -7.84
CA SER A 399 -54.70 -12.25 -7.12
C SER A 399 -55.66 -11.10 -7.46
N ALA A 400 -55.15 -9.88 -7.64
CA ALA A 400 -55.95 -8.73 -8.08
C ALA A 400 -56.50 -8.90 -9.51
N GLY A 401 -55.69 -9.39 -10.44
CA GLY A 401 -56.13 -9.68 -11.81
C GLY A 401 -57.23 -10.75 -11.88
N ALA A 402 -57.07 -11.84 -11.13
CA ALA A 402 -58.07 -12.91 -11.06
C ALA A 402 -59.43 -12.42 -10.52
N LYS A 403 -59.43 -11.48 -9.57
CA LYS A 403 -60.65 -10.88 -9.03
C LYS A 403 -61.34 -9.95 -10.04
N ALA A 404 -60.58 -9.13 -10.75
CA ALA A 404 -61.11 -8.23 -11.78
C ALA A 404 -61.70 -8.97 -12.99
N ASP A 405 -61.16 -10.15 -13.34
CA ASP A 405 -61.70 -10.98 -14.42
C ASP A 405 -62.98 -11.73 -14.02
N LEU A 406 -63.17 -12.02 -12.73
CA LEU A 406 -64.42 -12.57 -12.20
C LEU A 406 -65.53 -11.52 -12.18
N ASP A 407 -65.23 -10.29 -11.76
CA ASP A 407 -66.19 -9.18 -11.69
C ASP A 407 -66.67 -8.69 -13.07
N LYS A 408 -65.94 -8.98 -14.16
CA LYS A 408 -66.35 -8.67 -15.54
C LYS A 408 -67.21 -9.75 -16.21
N LYS A 409 -67.33 -10.93 -15.60
CA LYS A 409 -68.06 -12.09 -16.13
C LYS A 409 -69.36 -12.40 -15.37
N GLY A 410 -69.63 -11.71 -14.27
CA GLY A 410 -70.94 -11.67 -13.60
C GLY A 410 -71.69 -10.40 -13.98
#